data_AF-A0A418AH80-F1
#
_entry.id   AF-A0A418AH80-F1
#
_cell.length_a   1.000
_cell.length_b   1.000
_cell.length_c   1.000
_cell.angle_alpha   90.00
_cell.angle_beta   90.00
_cell.angle_gamma   90.00
#
_symmetry.space_group_name_H-M   'P 1'
#
loop_
_entity.id
_entity.type
_entity.pdbx_description
1 polymer ?
#
loop_
_entity_poly.entity_id
_entity_poly.type
_entity_poly.pdbx_seq_one_letter_code
_entity_poly.pdbx_strand_id
1 'polypeptide(L)'
;MYVDAEFCERSGAQLRFGKASGNSNYPLCGIEDGSTLVLAMIRNHKLYIVNVGDSRAVLCRVTSSGAYTATPLTTGPVPRYPSRPSDPFYVDHKPDLPTERARIEANGGHVTGLLCGRKPPSFALHHWPFNCIVDVPRVDGILSMTRAMGDVTMKPPLTAEPDVVVHALDSRTDKFLILATDGLWDVVTNHKAAKVALSCPCAQAAAAALCKLAMRRNTADNVTVLVVDLARQGNSAPAAVLLPTVVATHVPVGKLSKGQLAKGYAILHTISDTLNAITDMERSATTSAPSTVQAAASTVPSGTRRRSSRAKAATASAVKSQVAKCKAKLKALTSEFYTLIPHNFGMSLPPVIDSVSELKLKLDLLEVMADVELTHKMLETQRTTDANPVDAHYRALGVTLVPIDAMSPEFARIQEYMVITAPVLVSIVRSVDT
;
A
#
# COMPACT_ATOMS: atom_id res chain seq x y z
N MET A 1 -11.66 -8.21 25.24
CA MET A 1 -11.35 -7.67 23.89
C MET A 1 -12.42 -6.65 23.57
N TYR A 2 -12.02 -5.47 23.08
CA TYR A 2 -12.96 -4.41 22.73
C TYR A 2 -13.15 -4.40 21.22
N VAL A 3 -14.38 -4.25 20.77
CA VAL A 3 -14.72 -4.13 19.35
C VAL A 3 -15.60 -2.89 19.19
N ASP A 4 -15.51 -2.27 18.03
CA ASP A 4 -16.36 -1.15 17.64
C ASP A 4 -17.84 -1.56 17.71
N ALA A 5 -18.65 -0.75 18.39
CA ALA A 5 -20.09 -0.95 18.50
C ALA A 5 -20.78 -0.97 17.12
N GLU A 6 -20.30 -0.19 16.13
CA GLU A 6 -20.86 -0.18 14.78
C GLU A 6 -20.51 -1.47 14.00
N PHE A 7 -19.34 -2.05 14.27
CA PHE A 7 -18.97 -3.38 13.77
C PHE A 7 -19.92 -4.46 14.33
N CYS A 8 -20.25 -4.39 15.62
CA CYS A 8 -21.22 -5.29 16.27
C CYS A 8 -22.64 -5.13 15.71
N GLU A 9 -23.09 -3.90 15.40
CA GLU A 9 -24.42 -3.66 14.84
C GLU A 9 -24.55 -4.10 13.37
N ARG A 10 -23.51 -3.86 12.54
CA ARG A 10 -23.49 -4.35 11.15
C ARG A 10 -23.35 -5.88 11.05
N SER A 11 -22.80 -6.53 12.07
CA SER A 11 -22.64 -7.99 12.15
C SER A 11 -23.87 -8.74 12.68
N GLY A 12 -25.07 -8.12 12.63
CA GLY A 12 -26.34 -8.86 12.56
C GLY A 12 -26.40 -9.88 11.39
N ALA A 13 -25.44 -9.79 10.45
CA ALA A 13 -25.06 -10.84 9.52
C ALA A 13 -24.21 -11.92 10.20
N GLN A 14 -24.71 -13.15 10.26
CA GLN A 14 -23.97 -14.33 10.73
C GLN A 14 -22.54 -14.38 10.15
N LEU A 15 -21.54 -14.14 11.00
CA LEU A 15 -20.13 -14.37 10.72
C LEU A 15 -19.93 -15.89 10.53
N ARG A 16 -19.82 -16.36 9.28
CA ARG A 16 -19.63 -17.77 8.93
C ARG A 16 -18.21 -18.00 8.41
N PHE A 17 -17.38 -18.71 9.16
CA PHE A 17 -16.18 -19.35 8.62
C PHE A 17 -16.60 -20.68 7.99
N GLY A 18 -16.91 -20.65 6.70
CA GLY A 18 -17.21 -21.84 5.91
C GLY A 18 -16.11 -22.11 4.89
N LYS A 19 -15.81 -23.38 4.63
CA LYS A 19 -15.07 -23.80 3.42
C LYS A 19 -15.63 -23.04 2.23
N ALA A 20 -14.74 -22.54 1.37
CA ALA A 20 -15.06 -21.91 0.08
C ALA A 20 -15.88 -22.85 -0.80
N SER A 21 -17.17 -22.93 -0.51
CA SER A 21 -18.17 -23.74 -1.20
C SER A 21 -19.50 -23.03 -1.04
N GLY A 22 -19.73 -22.08 -1.95
CA GLY A 22 -21.02 -21.90 -2.58
C GLY A 22 -22.18 -21.32 -1.76
N ASN A 23 -21.97 -20.50 -0.73
CA ASN A 23 -23.09 -19.73 -0.16
C ASN A 23 -22.73 -18.26 0.08
N SER A 24 -23.14 -17.44 -0.88
CA SER A 24 -22.91 -16.01 -1.04
C SER A 24 -23.93 -15.19 -0.25
N ASN A 25 -23.76 -14.98 1.05
CA ASN A 25 -24.53 -13.90 1.67
C ASN A 25 -23.81 -12.99 2.65
N TYR A 26 -22.69 -13.34 3.30
CA TYR A 26 -21.94 -12.37 4.13
C TYR A 26 -20.46 -12.75 4.25
N PRO A 27 -19.54 -12.12 3.49
CA PRO A 27 -18.11 -12.31 3.72
C PRO A 27 -17.70 -11.59 5.02
N LEU A 28 -16.96 -12.28 5.90
CA LEU A 28 -16.18 -11.60 6.92
C LEU A 28 -15.26 -10.59 6.22
N CYS A 29 -15.39 -9.31 6.55
CA CYS A 29 -14.46 -8.28 6.09
C CYS A 29 -13.05 -8.61 6.62
N GLY A 30 -12.03 -8.62 5.76
CA GLY A 30 -10.62 -8.76 6.16
C GLY A 30 -10.08 -10.19 6.34
N ILE A 31 -10.75 -11.23 5.82
CA ILE A 31 -10.15 -12.59 5.79
C ILE A 31 -9.13 -12.79 4.66
N GLU A 32 -9.19 -11.94 3.64
CA GLU A 32 -8.25 -11.89 2.51
C GLU A 32 -7.14 -10.86 2.74
N ASP A 33 -7.24 -10.04 3.79
CA ASP A 33 -6.24 -9.04 4.11
C ASP A 33 -5.13 -9.64 4.97
N GLY A 34 -3.89 -9.24 4.67
CA GLY A 34 -2.71 -9.70 5.38
C GLY A 34 -1.66 -8.62 5.56
N SER A 35 -0.71 -8.88 6.45
CA SER A 35 0.38 -7.95 6.73
C SER A 35 1.64 -8.68 7.20
N THR A 36 2.78 -8.05 6.93
CA THR A 36 4.06 -8.43 7.53
C THR A 36 4.10 -8.00 9.00
N LEU A 37 5.00 -8.61 9.77
CA LEU A 37 5.26 -8.21 11.15
C LEU A 37 6.75 -8.31 11.44
N VAL A 38 7.36 -7.19 11.82
CA VAL A 38 8.66 -7.18 12.49
C VAL A 38 8.48 -6.52 13.85
N LEU A 39 8.69 -7.29 14.91
CA LEU A 39 8.63 -6.82 16.29
C LEU A 39 10.01 -6.91 16.92
N ALA A 40 10.42 -5.83 17.59
CA ALA A 40 11.62 -5.76 18.39
C ALA A 40 11.26 -5.47 19.85
N MET A 41 11.64 -6.36 20.77
CA MET A 41 11.43 -6.21 22.21
C MET A 41 12.78 -6.24 22.93
N ILE A 42 13.02 -5.25 23.79
CA ILE A 42 14.24 -5.17 24.60
C ILE A 42 13.86 -5.43 26.07
N ARG A 43 14.39 -6.50 26.66
CA ARG A 43 14.20 -6.84 28.08
C ARG A 43 15.48 -7.47 28.62
N ASN A 44 15.91 -7.06 29.83
CA ASN A 44 17.06 -7.64 30.53
C ASN A 44 18.34 -7.74 29.66
N HIS A 45 18.71 -6.66 28.97
CA HIS A 45 19.86 -6.61 28.03
C HIS A 45 19.81 -7.61 26.87
N LYS A 46 18.64 -8.17 26.57
CA LYS A 46 18.40 -9.01 25.40
C LYS A 46 17.44 -8.31 24.45
N LEU A 47 17.76 -8.39 23.17
CA LEU A 47 16.92 -7.96 22.06
C LEU A 47 16.27 -9.19 21.45
N TYR A 48 14.95 -9.25 21.51
CA TYR A 48 14.12 -10.26 20.88
C TYR A 48 13.59 -9.66 19.57
N ILE A 49 13.86 -10.33 18.46
CA ILE A 49 13.34 -9.98 17.14
C ILE A 49 12.39 -11.09 16.71
N VAL A 50 11.18 -10.70 16.32
CA VAL A 50 10.14 -11.59 15.82
C VAL A 50 9.79 -11.14 14.41
N ASN A 51 9.86 -12.04 13.43
CA ASN A 51 9.58 -11.74 12.03
C ASN A 51 8.54 -12.68 11.42
N VAL A 52 7.55 -12.11 10.75
CA VAL A 52 6.62 -12.78 9.85
C VAL A 52 6.61 -11.99 8.54
N GLY A 53 7.07 -12.61 7.46
CA GLY A 53 7.15 -11.97 6.14
C GLY A 53 8.54 -11.48 5.74
N ASP A 54 8.56 -10.49 4.86
CA ASP A 54 9.76 -10.00 4.14
C ASP A 54 10.22 -8.59 4.54
N SER A 55 9.56 -8.01 5.52
CA SER A 55 10.12 -6.87 6.26
C SER A 55 11.33 -7.33 7.09
N ARG A 56 12.27 -6.41 7.35
CA ARG A 56 13.57 -6.79 7.92
C ARG A 56 14.06 -5.83 9.00
N ALA A 57 14.69 -6.41 10.03
CA ALA A 57 15.44 -5.68 11.05
C ALA A 57 16.95 -5.90 10.87
N VAL A 58 17.73 -4.82 10.88
CA VAL A 58 19.19 -4.83 10.72
C VAL A 58 19.84 -4.15 11.91
N LEU A 59 20.67 -4.90 12.63
CA LEU A 59 21.50 -4.40 13.72
C LEU A 59 22.80 -3.82 13.16
N CYS A 60 23.09 -2.57 13.50
CA CYS A 60 24.37 -1.95 13.21
C CYS A 60 25.28 -2.00 14.42
N ARG A 61 26.42 -2.67 14.24
CA ARG A 61 27.49 -2.75 15.23
C ARG A 61 28.69 -1.95 14.75
N VAL A 62 29.33 -1.23 15.66
CA VAL A 62 30.58 -0.50 15.41
C VAL A 62 31.65 -1.04 16.35
N THR A 63 32.77 -1.50 15.79
CA THR A 63 33.91 -1.97 16.56
C THR A 63 34.72 -0.80 17.09
N SER A 64 35.58 -1.06 18.10
CA SER A 64 36.48 -0.04 18.66
C SER A 64 37.43 0.58 17.64
N SER A 65 37.71 -0.12 16.53
CA SER A 65 38.51 0.37 15.40
C SER A 65 37.74 1.33 14.46
N GLY A 66 36.45 1.57 14.70
CA GLY A 66 35.58 2.39 13.85
C GLY A 66 35.02 1.66 12.62
N ALA A 67 35.34 0.37 12.43
CA ALA A 67 34.68 -0.44 11.42
C ALA A 67 33.24 -0.75 11.86
N TYR A 68 32.32 -0.87 10.89
CA TYR A 68 30.92 -1.18 11.19
C TYR A 68 30.46 -2.43 10.44
N THR A 69 29.53 -3.15 11.04
CA THR A 69 28.85 -4.29 10.45
C THR A 69 27.34 -4.09 10.52
N ALA A 70 26.66 -4.55 9.49
CA ALA A 70 25.20 -4.47 9.37
C ALA A 70 24.66 -5.90 9.28
N THR A 71 24.13 -6.41 10.38
CA THR A 71 23.69 -7.81 10.51
C THR A 71 22.17 -7.87 10.54
N PRO A 72 21.50 -8.51 9.57
CA PRO A 72 20.07 -8.74 9.64
C PRO A 72 19.74 -9.71 10.79
N LEU A 73 18.69 -9.42 11.56
CA LEU A 73 18.25 -10.20 12.72
C LEU A 73 16.89 -10.91 12.50
N THR A 74 16.24 -10.73 11.34
CA THR A 74 14.88 -11.24 11.04
C THR A 74 14.88 -12.52 10.22
N THR A 75 15.97 -13.28 10.28
CA THR A 75 16.31 -14.28 9.27
C THR A 75 17.01 -15.43 9.98
N GLY A 76 16.51 -16.65 9.81
CA GLY A 76 17.15 -17.84 10.35
C GLY A 76 18.55 -18.07 9.77
N PRO A 77 19.45 -18.77 10.47
CA PRO A 77 20.76 -19.14 9.94
C PRO A 77 20.59 -20.24 8.87
N VAL A 78 20.68 -19.88 7.58
CA VAL A 78 20.76 -20.86 6.49
C VAL A 78 22.22 -20.97 6.02
N PRO A 79 22.84 -22.16 6.06
CA PRO A 79 24.16 -22.37 5.48
C PRO A 79 24.12 -22.13 3.97
N ARG A 80 24.94 -21.20 3.48
CA ARG A 80 25.03 -20.85 2.06
C ARG A 80 25.55 -22.02 1.18
N TYR A 81 26.31 -22.91 1.80
CA TYR A 81 26.82 -24.16 1.24
C TYR A 81 26.91 -25.21 2.36
N PRO A 82 26.53 -26.49 2.12
CA PRO A 82 26.72 -27.58 3.09
C PRO A 82 28.18 -27.72 3.55
N SER A 83 29.14 -27.29 2.71
CA SER A 83 30.57 -27.36 2.93
C SER A 83 31.17 -26.16 3.67
N ARG A 84 30.39 -25.12 4.02
CA ARG A 84 30.90 -23.93 4.72
C ARG A 84 29.87 -23.35 5.71
N PRO A 85 29.64 -24.02 6.85
CA PRO A 85 28.61 -23.63 7.84
C PRO A 85 28.92 -22.33 8.62
N SER A 86 30.09 -21.72 8.47
CA SER A 86 30.52 -20.56 9.25
C SER A 86 30.11 -19.18 8.69
N ASP A 87 29.40 -19.14 7.55
CA ASP A 87 29.01 -17.89 6.88
C ASP A 87 27.48 -17.87 6.67
N PRO A 88 26.69 -17.61 7.74
CA PRO A 88 25.23 -17.67 7.68
C PRO A 88 24.70 -16.61 6.71
N PHE A 89 23.93 -17.06 5.72
CA PHE A 89 23.18 -16.17 4.85
C PHE A 89 21.76 -16.08 5.37
N TYR A 90 21.31 -14.84 5.48
CA TYR A 90 20.11 -14.42 6.16
C TYR A 90 19.09 -14.04 5.09
N VAL A 91 18.02 -14.84 4.92
CA VAL A 91 17.07 -14.75 3.81
C VAL A 91 15.67 -14.44 4.33
N ASP A 92 15.02 -13.45 3.72
CA ASP A 92 13.62 -13.11 4.03
C ASP A 92 12.68 -14.27 3.67
N HIS A 93 11.44 -14.26 4.20
CA HIS A 93 10.42 -15.29 3.91
C HIS A 93 9.87 -15.19 2.48
N LYS A 94 10.69 -15.58 1.50
CA LYS A 94 10.37 -15.52 0.08
C LYS A 94 10.11 -16.92 -0.50
N PRO A 95 9.21 -17.06 -1.48
CA PRO A 95 8.82 -18.37 -2.01
C PRO A 95 9.93 -19.14 -2.73
N ASP A 96 11.02 -18.48 -3.12
CA ASP A 96 12.20 -19.10 -3.72
C ASP A 96 13.06 -19.87 -2.71
N LEU A 97 12.89 -19.65 -1.41
CA LEU A 97 13.66 -20.36 -0.39
C LEU A 97 13.27 -21.85 -0.36
N PRO A 98 14.22 -22.80 -0.52
CA PRO A 98 13.88 -24.23 -0.63
C PRO A 98 13.11 -24.79 0.56
N THR A 99 13.40 -24.30 1.78
CA THR A 99 12.71 -24.73 3.00
C THR A 99 11.26 -24.24 3.03
N GLU A 100 11.01 -22.99 2.65
CA GLU A 100 9.65 -22.44 2.60
C GLU A 100 8.85 -23.04 1.44
N ARG A 101 9.49 -23.23 0.28
CA ARG A 101 8.88 -23.92 -0.86
C ARG A 101 8.45 -25.34 -0.50
N ALA A 102 9.33 -26.12 0.13
CA ALA A 102 8.99 -27.47 0.58
C ALA A 102 7.83 -27.48 1.58
N ARG A 103 7.76 -26.50 2.48
CA ARG A 103 6.64 -26.32 3.41
C ARG A 103 5.34 -25.99 2.68
N ILE A 104 5.37 -25.10 1.70
CA ILE A 104 4.19 -24.70 0.90
C ILE A 104 3.66 -25.91 0.13
N GLU A 105 4.54 -26.62 -0.58
CA GLU A 105 4.18 -27.80 -1.38
C GLU A 105 3.66 -28.95 -0.49
N ALA A 106 4.24 -29.15 0.70
CA ALA A 106 3.76 -30.14 1.67
C ALA A 106 2.36 -29.80 2.24
N ASN A 107 2.00 -28.52 2.29
CA ASN A 107 0.68 -28.05 2.74
C ASN A 107 -0.31 -27.86 1.59
N GLY A 108 -0.01 -28.36 0.39
CA GLY A 108 -0.91 -28.37 -0.76
C GLY A 108 -0.97 -27.06 -1.55
N GLY A 109 -0.05 -26.11 -1.31
CA GLY A 109 0.10 -24.91 -2.13
C GLY A 109 1.18 -25.07 -3.20
N HIS A 110 1.26 -24.11 -4.10
CA HIS A 110 2.21 -24.11 -5.21
C HIS A 110 3.02 -22.81 -5.25
N VAL A 111 4.29 -22.90 -5.63
CA VAL A 111 5.12 -21.70 -5.88
C VAL A 111 5.24 -21.48 -7.40
N THR A 112 4.78 -20.33 -7.87
CA THR A 112 4.95 -19.89 -9.27
C THR A 112 6.26 -19.11 -9.44
N GLY A 113 6.84 -19.09 -10.64
CA GLY A 113 8.08 -18.38 -10.98
C GLY A 113 9.31 -19.30 -11.08
N LEU A 114 9.82 -19.54 -12.30
CA LEU A 114 10.91 -20.50 -12.57
C LEU A 114 12.28 -19.81 -12.81
N LEU A 115 12.31 -18.51 -13.09
CA LEU A 115 13.53 -17.78 -13.43
C LEU A 115 14.02 -16.89 -12.28
N CYS A 116 14.32 -17.53 -11.14
CA CYS A 116 15.01 -16.93 -9.99
C CYS A 116 16.26 -16.14 -10.45
N GLY A 117 16.20 -14.82 -10.45
CA GLY A 117 17.38 -13.94 -10.54
C GLY A 117 18.07 -13.79 -11.91
N ARG A 118 17.47 -14.24 -13.03
CA ARG A 118 17.97 -13.92 -14.39
C ARG A 118 16.99 -12.98 -15.08
N LYS A 119 17.49 -11.86 -15.65
CA LYS A 119 16.67 -10.97 -16.46
C LYS A 119 16.04 -11.78 -17.61
N PRO A 120 14.71 -11.90 -17.69
CA PRO A 120 14.07 -12.55 -18.81
C PRO A 120 14.34 -11.75 -20.09
N PRO A 121 14.43 -12.41 -21.26
CA PRO A 121 14.42 -11.69 -22.53
C PRO A 121 13.07 -10.99 -22.71
N SER A 122 13.07 -9.76 -23.25
CA SER A 122 11.91 -8.84 -23.26
C SER A 122 10.62 -9.43 -23.87
N PHE A 123 10.73 -10.45 -24.73
CA PHE A 123 9.59 -11.13 -25.34
C PHE A 123 8.80 -12.01 -24.37
N ALA A 124 9.41 -12.49 -23.27
CA ALA A 124 8.77 -13.41 -22.33
C ALA A 124 7.87 -12.70 -21.29
N LEU A 125 8.03 -11.37 -21.14
CA LEU A 125 7.29 -10.53 -20.19
C LEU A 125 5.86 -10.15 -20.62
N HIS A 126 5.48 -10.42 -21.88
CA HIS A 126 4.22 -9.89 -22.45
C HIS A 126 3.27 -10.98 -22.98
N HIS A 127 3.65 -12.25 -22.90
CA HIS A 127 2.85 -13.35 -23.44
C HIS A 127 2.59 -14.42 -22.38
N TRP A 128 1.32 -14.70 -22.11
CA TRP A 128 0.89 -15.91 -21.40
C TRP A 128 1.22 -17.15 -22.26
N PRO A 129 1.81 -18.23 -21.71
CA PRO A 129 2.07 -18.52 -20.29
C PRO A 129 3.49 -18.12 -19.80
N PHE A 130 4.32 -17.54 -20.67
CA PHE A 130 5.73 -17.25 -20.37
C PHE A 130 5.91 -16.21 -19.24
N ASN A 131 4.94 -15.30 -19.06
CA ASN A 131 5.02 -14.30 -18.00
C ASN A 131 5.00 -14.94 -16.58
N CYS A 132 4.23 -16.01 -16.38
CA CYS A 132 4.19 -16.75 -15.09
C CYS A 132 5.48 -17.53 -14.78
N ILE A 133 6.29 -17.80 -15.81
CA ILE A 133 7.59 -18.46 -15.67
C ILE A 133 8.66 -17.44 -15.22
N VAL A 134 8.40 -16.16 -15.45
CA VAL A 134 9.33 -15.03 -15.35
C VAL A 134 9.01 -14.10 -14.17
N ASP A 135 7.79 -14.15 -13.65
CA ASP A 135 7.31 -13.28 -12.58
C ASP A 135 8.05 -13.52 -11.24
N VAL A 136 7.95 -12.54 -10.33
CA VAL A 136 8.38 -12.66 -8.94
C VAL A 136 7.77 -13.93 -8.34
N PRO A 137 8.54 -14.75 -7.60
CA PRO A 137 7.99 -15.95 -6.99
C PRO A 137 6.79 -15.64 -6.10
N ARG A 138 5.69 -16.38 -6.29
CA ARG A 138 4.44 -16.18 -5.54
C ARG A 138 3.87 -17.50 -5.06
N VAL A 139 3.24 -17.49 -3.88
CA VAL A 139 2.43 -18.58 -3.35
C VAL A 139 1.07 -18.55 -4.05
N ASP A 140 0.73 -19.65 -4.70
CA ASP A 140 -0.45 -19.87 -5.54
C ASP A 140 -0.68 -18.78 -6.61
N GLY A 141 0.40 -18.10 -7.03
CA GLY A 141 0.33 -16.98 -7.98
C GLY A 141 -0.21 -15.67 -7.38
N ILE A 142 -0.49 -15.62 -6.08
CA ILE A 142 -1.12 -14.49 -5.40
C ILE A 142 -0.08 -13.69 -4.62
N LEU A 143 0.54 -14.30 -3.61
CA LEU A 143 1.32 -13.58 -2.60
C LEU A 143 2.84 -13.77 -2.76
N SER A 144 3.62 -12.69 -2.74
CA SER A 144 5.09 -12.71 -2.96
C SER A 144 5.93 -13.04 -1.70
N MET A 145 5.29 -13.60 -0.68
CA MET A 145 5.86 -13.90 0.62
C MET A 145 5.22 -15.18 1.17
N THR A 146 5.93 -15.91 2.03
CA THR A 146 5.52 -17.26 2.47
C THR A 146 4.92 -17.29 3.87
N ARG A 147 5.04 -16.20 4.62
CA ARG A 147 4.51 -16.07 5.97
C ARG A 147 3.88 -14.71 6.19
N ALA A 148 2.62 -14.64 6.61
CA ALA A 148 1.94 -13.38 6.88
C ALA A 148 0.96 -13.51 8.05
N MET A 149 0.74 -12.39 8.72
CA MET A 149 -0.38 -12.20 9.62
C MET A 149 -1.63 -11.99 8.76
N GLY A 150 -2.80 -12.50 9.15
CA GLY A 150 -3.99 -12.42 8.30
C GLY A 150 -4.01 -13.50 7.21
N ASP A 151 -4.40 -13.12 6.00
CA ASP A 151 -4.44 -13.96 4.78
C ASP A 151 -5.05 -15.35 5.04
N VAL A 152 -6.19 -15.38 5.73
CA VAL A 152 -6.80 -16.63 6.22
C VAL A 152 -7.17 -17.56 5.06
N THR A 153 -7.54 -16.99 3.91
CA THR A 153 -7.88 -17.74 2.69
C THR A 153 -6.69 -18.48 2.07
N MET A 154 -5.46 -18.07 2.37
CA MET A 154 -4.21 -18.65 1.85
C MET A 154 -3.58 -19.68 2.80
N LYS A 155 -4.23 -19.98 3.94
CA LYS A 155 -3.77 -20.96 4.93
C LYS A 155 -4.40 -22.33 4.64
N PRO A 156 -3.68 -23.46 4.77
CA PRO A 156 -2.37 -23.65 5.42
C PRO A 156 -1.07 -23.45 4.61
N PRO A 157 -1.03 -23.30 3.26
CA PRO A 157 0.23 -23.05 2.55
C PRO A 157 1.01 -21.85 3.10
N LEU A 158 0.30 -20.78 3.45
CA LEU A 158 0.82 -19.64 4.18
C LEU A 158 0.78 -19.90 5.70
N THR A 159 1.81 -19.46 6.43
CA THR A 159 1.83 -19.58 7.91
C THR A 159 1.98 -18.23 8.59
N ALA A 160 1.40 -18.08 9.78
CA ALA A 160 1.65 -16.94 10.68
C ALA A 160 2.70 -17.25 11.76
N GLU A 161 3.40 -18.38 11.65
CA GLU A 161 4.45 -18.77 12.58
C GLU A 161 5.70 -17.89 12.37
N PRO A 162 6.10 -17.09 13.38
CA PRO A 162 7.23 -16.19 13.27
C PRO A 162 8.56 -16.91 13.48
N ASP A 163 9.59 -16.35 12.86
CA ASP A 163 10.97 -16.60 13.26
C ASP A 163 11.31 -15.70 14.46
N VAL A 164 11.89 -16.29 15.51
CA VAL A 164 12.31 -15.57 16.72
C VAL A 164 13.83 -15.65 16.89
N VAL A 165 14.49 -14.50 16.95
CA VAL A 165 15.92 -14.37 17.19
C VAL A 165 16.15 -13.61 18.49
N VAL A 166 17.04 -14.15 19.34
CA VAL A 166 17.46 -13.51 20.58
C VAL A 166 18.92 -13.08 20.46
N HIS A 167 19.16 -11.78 20.56
CA HIS A 167 20.49 -11.18 20.51
C HIS A 167 20.85 -10.57 21.87
N ALA A 168 22.03 -10.88 22.39
CA ALA A 168 22.54 -10.26 23.61
C ALA A 168 23.13 -8.89 23.27
N LEU A 169 22.55 -7.81 23.80
CA LEU A 169 22.97 -6.45 23.50
C LEU A 169 24.33 -6.15 24.13
N ASP A 170 25.29 -5.68 23.32
CA ASP A 170 26.54 -5.09 23.81
C ASP A 170 26.51 -3.58 23.61
N SER A 171 26.32 -2.82 24.69
CA SER A 171 26.26 -1.35 24.67
C SER A 171 27.50 -0.66 24.11
N ARG A 172 28.66 -1.33 24.09
CA ARG A 172 29.89 -0.76 23.50
C ARG A 172 29.81 -0.77 21.99
N THR A 173 29.32 -1.87 21.42
CA THR A 173 29.39 -2.14 19.99
C THR A 173 28.07 -1.92 19.26
N ASP A 174 26.95 -2.30 19.85
CA ASP A 174 25.62 -2.22 19.23
C ASP A 174 25.12 -0.77 19.30
N LYS A 175 25.04 -0.10 18.14
CA LYS A 175 24.73 1.34 18.07
C LYS A 175 23.27 1.63 17.80
N PHE A 176 22.71 0.99 16.78
CA PHE A 176 21.31 1.20 16.42
C PHE A 176 20.73 -0.01 15.69
N LEU A 177 19.41 -0.10 15.73
CA LEU A 177 18.60 -1.08 15.02
C LEU A 177 17.75 -0.36 13.97
N ILE A 178 17.73 -0.86 12.74
CA ILE A 178 16.87 -0.36 11.66
C ILE A 178 15.81 -1.42 11.40
N LEU A 179 14.52 -1.08 11.52
CA LEU A 179 13.42 -1.90 11.04
C LEU A 179 12.83 -1.20 9.81
N ALA A 180 12.61 -1.92 8.73
CA ALA A 180 11.96 -1.35 7.55
C ALA A 180 11.23 -2.39 6.71
N THR A 181 10.28 -1.91 5.90
CA THR A 181 9.61 -2.69 4.85
C THR A 181 10.53 -2.97 3.67
N ASP A 182 10.17 -3.94 2.85
CA ASP A 182 10.82 -4.31 1.59
C ASP A 182 10.94 -3.12 0.62
N GLY A 183 10.00 -2.18 0.62
CA GLY A 183 10.13 -0.91 -0.11
C GLY A 183 11.45 -0.15 0.12
N LEU A 184 12.13 -0.33 1.28
CA LEU A 184 13.52 0.11 1.47
C LEU A 184 14.54 -0.95 1.00
N TRP A 185 14.37 -2.20 1.43
CA TRP A 185 15.38 -3.25 1.29
C TRP A 185 15.59 -3.75 -0.14
N ASP A 186 14.56 -3.64 -0.99
CA ASP A 186 14.63 -3.96 -2.41
C ASP A 186 15.56 -3.02 -3.18
N VAL A 187 15.65 -1.78 -2.71
CA VAL A 187 16.45 -0.73 -3.36
C VAL A 187 17.71 -0.36 -2.59
N VAL A 188 17.85 -0.70 -1.30
CA VAL A 188 19.00 -0.34 -0.46
C VAL A 188 19.56 -1.55 0.28
N THR A 189 20.88 -1.78 0.14
CA THR A 189 21.56 -2.87 0.85
C THR A 189 21.77 -2.55 2.34
N ASN A 190 21.77 -3.58 3.20
CA ASN A 190 21.97 -3.48 4.65
C ASN A 190 23.19 -2.61 5.02
N HIS A 191 24.32 -2.86 4.38
CA HIS A 191 25.56 -2.11 4.61
C HIS A 191 25.44 -0.64 4.20
N LYS A 192 24.76 -0.35 3.07
CA LYS A 192 24.55 1.04 2.63
C LYS A 192 23.58 1.78 3.57
N ALA A 193 22.53 1.11 4.04
CA ALA A 193 21.60 1.66 5.00
C ALA A 193 22.31 2.02 6.32
N ALA A 194 23.11 1.10 6.86
CA ALA A 194 23.92 1.34 8.05
C ALA A 194 24.90 2.51 7.88
N LYS A 195 25.59 2.60 6.73
CA LYS A 195 26.48 3.72 6.42
C LYS A 195 25.77 5.07 6.46
N VAL A 196 24.57 5.14 5.87
CA VAL A 196 23.77 6.37 5.84
C VAL A 196 23.28 6.72 7.24
N ALA A 197 22.77 5.75 7.98
CA ALA A 197 22.32 5.96 9.36
C ALA A 197 23.48 6.43 10.28
N LEU A 198 24.68 5.87 10.14
CA LEU A 198 25.88 6.30 10.87
C LEU A 198 26.31 7.74 10.55
N SER A 199 26.01 8.23 9.34
CA SER A 199 26.34 9.62 8.94
C SER A 199 25.33 10.65 9.43
N CYS A 200 24.22 10.21 10.04
CA CYS A 200 23.16 11.09 10.51
C CYS A 200 23.35 11.45 12.00
N PRO A 201 22.94 12.66 12.41
CA PRO A 201 23.15 13.14 13.78
C PRO A 201 22.22 12.47 14.82
N CYS A 202 21.09 11.92 14.39
CA CYS A 202 20.13 11.27 15.27
C CYS A 202 19.30 10.22 14.52
N ALA A 203 18.62 9.36 15.27
CA ALA A 203 17.77 8.29 14.73
C ALA A 203 16.67 8.81 13.79
N GLN A 204 16.03 9.94 14.12
CA GLN A 204 15.00 10.54 13.26
C GLN A 204 15.56 11.00 11.91
N ALA A 205 16.73 11.64 11.91
CA ALA A 205 17.40 12.05 10.69
C ALA A 205 17.84 10.85 9.85
N ALA A 206 18.29 9.77 10.50
CA ALA A 206 18.63 8.51 9.84
C ALA A 206 17.41 7.90 9.14
N ALA A 207 16.28 7.78 9.84
CA ALA A 207 15.03 7.25 9.26
C ALA A 207 14.59 8.08 8.03
N ALA A 208 14.55 9.41 8.15
CA ALA A 208 14.19 10.29 7.05
C ALA A 208 15.17 10.21 5.86
N ALA A 209 16.47 10.08 6.13
CA ALA A 209 17.49 9.94 5.10
C ALA A 209 17.36 8.61 4.33
N LEU A 210 17.00 7.53 5.03
CA LEU A 210 16.75 6.21 4.43
C LEU A 210 15.50 6.21 3.55
N CYS A 211 14.38 6.79 4.01
CA CYS A 211 13.19 6.97 3.17
C CYS A 211 13.53 7.77 1.90
N LYS A 212 14.23 8.91 2.05
CA LYS A 212 14.66 9.72 0.89
C LYS A 212 15.63 8.98 -0.03
N LEU A 213 16.44 8.07 0.50
CA LEU A 213 17.33 7.24 -0.32
C LEU A 213 16.54 6.22 -1.14
N ALA A 214 15.54 5.57 -0.55
CA ALA A 214 14.66 4.63 -1.24
C ALA A 214 13.90 5.31 -2.39
N MET A 215 13.29 6.48 -2.12
CA MET A 215 12.58 7.26 -3.13
C MET A 215 13.51 7.71 -4.27
N ARG A 216 14.74 8.13 -3.95
CA ARG A 216 15.75 8.50 -4.99
C ARG A 216 16.20 7.32 -5.84
N ARG A 217 16.00 6.09 -5.35
CA ARG A 217 16.26 4.86 -6.12
C ARG A 217 15.02 4.36 -6.86
N ASN A 218 13.97 5.18 -6.95
CA ASN A 218 12.72 4.88 -7.64
C ASN A 218 12.07 3.59 -7.14
N THR A 219 12.03 3.40 -5.81
CA THR A 219 11.13 2.38 -5.24
C THR A 219 9.69 2.71 -5.63
N ALA A 220 8.96 1.69 -6.07
CA ALA A 220 7.55 1.81 -6.45
C ALA A 220 6.61 1.45 -5.28
N ASP A 221 7.18 1.02 -4.17
CA ASP A 221 6.45 0.46 -3.03
C ASP A 221 6.44 1.40 -1.81
N ASN A 222 5.62 1.07 -0.82
CA ASN A 222 5.49 1.79 0.44
C ASN A 222 6.76 1.65 1.30
N VAL A 223 7.31 2.78 1.73
CA VAL A 223 8.56 2.80 2.50
C VAL A 223 8.30 3.25 3.93
N THR A 224 8.39 2.30 4.86
CA THR A 224 8.38 2.61 6.30
C THR A 224 9.73 2.25 6.91
N VAL A 225 10.31 3.17 7.68
CA VAL A 225 11.62 2.98 8.34
C VAL A 225 11.56 3.46 9.78
N LEU A 226 11.93 2.59 10.71
CA LEU A 226 12.13 2.88 12.12
C LEU A 226 13.61 2.71 12.47
N VAL A 227 14.21 3.70 13.12
CA VAL A 227 15.59 3.63 13.63
C VAL A 227 15.56 3.77 15.14
N VAL A 228 16.14 2.80 15.84
CA VAL A 228 16.22 2.77 17.30
C VAL A 228 17.67 2.95 17.72
N ASP A 229 17.96 4.01 18.47
CA ASP A 229 19.28 4.25 19.08
C ASP A 229 19.44 3.36 20.32
N LEU A 230 20.36 2.40 20.25
CA LEU A 230 20.64 1.43 21.31
C LEU A 230 21.73 1.90 22.29
N ALA A 231 22.50 2.94 21.93
CA ALA A 231 23.60 3.45 22.72
C ALA A 231 23.16 4.33 23.89
N ARG A 232 21.90 4.79 23.90
CA ARG A 232 21.34 5.75 24.87
C ARG A 232 20.91 5.17 26.23
N GLN A 233 21.37 3.97 26.57
CA GLN A 233 21.09 3.32 27.85
C GLN A 233 22.14 3.73 28.89
N GLY A 234 22.06 4.96 29.40
CA GLY A 234 22.92 5.45 30.47
C GLY A 234 22.99 6.98 30.57
N ASN A 235 22.34 7.52 31.60
CA ASN A 235 22.29 8.93 32.03
C ASN A 235 21.51 9.93 31.16
N SER A 236 20.56 10.58 31.86
CA SER A 236 19.76 11.76 31.47
C SER A 236 18.89 11.58 30.22
N ALA A 237 17.58 11.44 30.44
CA ALA A 237 16.61 11.95 29.48
C ALA A 237 17.02 13.39 29.14
N PRO A 238 17.42 13.69 27.89
CA PRO A 238 17.49 15.09 27.51
C PRO A 238 16.06 15.60 27.66
N ALA A 239 15.88 16.76 28.31
CA ALA A 239 14.66 17.54 28.12
C ALA A 239 14.32 17.47 26.64
N ALA A 240 13.12 17.00 26.31
CA ALA A 240 12.69 16.78 24.94
C ALA A 240 13.03 18.02 24.12
N VAL A 241 14.18 18.00 23.44
CA VAL A 241 14.48 18.96 22.42
C VAL A 241 13.52 18.54 21.34
N LEU A 242 12.35 19.19 21.36
CA LEU A 242 11.43 19.31 20.26
C LEU A 242 12.22 19.91 19.08
N LEU A 243 13.13 19.11 18.52
CA LEU A 243 13.49 19.27 17.13
C LEU A 243 12.14 19.14 16.42
N PRO A 244 11.75 20.15 15.62
CA PRO A 244 10.48 20.10 14.92
C PRO A 244 10.42 18.73 14.27
N THR A 245 9.39 17.95 14.64
CA THR A 245 9.11 16.66 14.06
C THR A 245 9.36 16.82 12.58
N VAL A 246 10.44 16.23 12.07
CA VAL A 246 10.56 16.01 10.64
C VAL A 246 9.53 14.92 10.43
N VAL A 247 8.27 15.36 10.37
CA VAL A 247 7.18 14.69 9.70
C VAL A 247 7.83 14.22 8.45
N ALA A 248 7.89 12.91 8.27
CA ALA A 248 8.34 12.31 7.04
C ALA A 248 7.76 13.20 5.93
N THR A 249 8.62 13.86 5.17
CA THR A 249 8.19 14.56 3.98
C THR A 249 7.84 13.46 2.97
N HIS A 250 6.83 12.62 3.28
CA HIS A 250 5.70 12.57 2.37
C HIS A 250 5.42 14.02 2.07
N VAL A 251 5.65 14.40 0.81
CA VAL A 251 5.09 15.61 0.25
C VAL A 251 3.76 15.78 0.96
N PRO A 252 3.59 16.75 1.87
CA PRO A 252 2.27 17.01 2.36
C PRO A 252 1.54 17.31 1.06
N VAL A 253 0.56 16.48 0.72
CA VAL A 253 -0.42 16.89 -0.29
C VAL A 253 -0.96 18.17 0.32
N GLY A 254 -0.38 19.28 -0.13
CA GLY A 254 -0.06 20.41 0.75
C GLY A 254 -1.33 20.92 1.36
N LYS A 255 -1.39 21.07 2.70
CA LYS A 255 -2.57 21.48 3.49
C LYS A 255 -3.61 22.19 2.62
N LEU A 256 -4.49 21.44 1.96
CA LEU A 256 -5.47 22.07 1.09
C LEU A 256 -6.51 22.63 2.03
N SER A 257 -6.79 23.92 1.90
CA SER A 257 -7.92 24.47 2.63
C SER A 257 -9.22 23.84 2.12
N LYS A 258 -10.24 23.73 2.99
CA LYS A 258 -11.61 23.39 2.57
C LYS A 258 -12.07 24.17 1.34
N GLY A 259 -11.67 25.45 1.22
CA GLY A 259 -11.97 26.29 0.07
C GLY A 259 -11.26 25.86 -1.23
N GLN A 260 -10.06 25.29 -1.13
CA GLN A 260 -9.31 24.76 -2.26
C GLN A 260 -9.92 23.43 -2.75
N LEU A 261 -10.33 22.54 -1.83
CA LEU A 261 -11.07 21.32 -2.16
C LEU A 261 -12.42 21.63 -2.81
N ALA A 262 -13.19 22.56 -2.25
CA ALA A 262 -14.48 22.99 -2.81
C ALA A 262 -14.35 23.54 -4.25
N LYS A 263 -13.29 24.33 -4.51
CA LYS A 263 -12.97 24.79 -5.86
C LYS A 263 -12.58 23.64 -6.78
N GLY A 264 -11.82 22.65 -6.29
CA GLY A 264 -11.48 21.43 -7.03
C GLY A 264 -12.73 20.67 -7.48
N TYR A 265 -13.68 20.43 -6.56
CA TYR A 265 -14.96 19.81 -6.87
C TYR A 265 -15.78 20.61 -7.89
N ALA A 266 -15.82 21.94 -7.77
CA ALA A 266 -16.53 22.80 -8.73
C ALA A 266 -15.94 22.70 -10.16
N ILE A 267 -14.62 22.62 -10.27
CA ILE A 267 -13.95 22.42 -11.57
C ILE A 267 -14.29 21.04 -12.15
N LEU A 268 -14.21 19.97 -11.35
CA LEU A 268 -14.57 18.62 -11.80
C LEU A 268 -16.04 18.50 -12.20
N HIS A 269 -16.95 19.19 -11.50
CA HIS A 269 -18.36 19.28 -11.89
C HIS A 269 -18.50 19.94 -13.27
N THR A 270 -17.81 21.05 -13.49
CA THR A 270 -17.84 21.77 -14.78
C THR A 270 -17.23 20.93 -15.91
N ILE A 271 -16.22 20.11 -15.62
CA ILE A 271 -15.65 19.13 -16.54
C ILE A 271 -16.70 18.06 -16.88
N SER A 272 -17.41 17.53 -15.89
CA SER A 272 -18.51 16.58 -16.08
C SER A 272 -19.58 17.13 -17.03
N ASP A 273 -20.06 18.35 -16.77
CA ASP A 273 -21.05 19.03 -17.62
C ASP A 273 -20.56 19.18 -19.06
N THR A 274 -19.27 19.50 -19.23
CA THR A 274 -18.66 19.67 -20.56
C THR A 274 -18.50 18.34 -21.29
N LEU A 275 -18.18 17.25 -20.59
CA LEU A 275 -18.10 15.89 -21.16
C LEU A 275 -19.48 15.36 -21.56
N ASN A 276 -20.50 15.60 -20.73
CA ASN A 276 -21.88 15.25 -21.05
C ASN A 276 -22.35 16.01 -22.30
N ALA A 277 -22.08 17.32 -22.39
CA ALA A 277 -22.40 18.12 -23.57
C ALA A 277 -21.69 17.62 -24.85
N ILE A 278 -20.43 17.18 -24.76
CA ILE A 278 -19.72 16.57 -25.91
C ILE A 278 -20.41 15.27 -26.32
N THR A 279 -20.72 14.41 -25.36
CA THR A 279 -21.37 13.12 -25.59
C THR A 279 -22.75 13.30 -26.26
N ASP A 280 -23.53 14.28 -25.82
CA ASP A 280 -24.86 14.58 -26.38
C ASP A 280 -24.77 15.17 -27.80
N MET A 281 -23.76 16.00 -28.06
CA MET A 281 -23.50 16.51 -29.41
C MET A 281 -23.05 15.40 -30.38
N GLU A 282 -22.24 14.45 -29.91
CA GLU A 282 -21.79 13.29 -30.70
C GLU A 282 -22.93 12.29 -30.97
N ARG A 283 -23.81 12.06 -29.99
CA ARG A 283 -25.05 11.28 -30.16
C ARG A 283 -26.02 11.93 -31.15
N SER A 284 -26.20 13.25 -31.06
CA SER A 284 -27.07 14.00 -31.97
C SER A 284 -26.56 13.98 -33.42
N ALA A 285 -25.24 13.86 -33.63
CA ALA A 285 -24.64 13.72 -34.94
C ALA A 285 -24.89 12.32 -35.56
N THR A 286 -24.91 11.26 -34.74
CA THR A 286 -25.09 9.87 -35.21
C THR A 286 -26.54 9.51 -35.55
N THR A 287 -27.53 10.08 -34.86
CA THR A 287 -28.97 9.85 -35.15
C THR A 287 -29.47 10.46 -36.47
N SER A 288 -28.63 11.25 -37.17
CA SER A 288 -28.98 11.93 -38.42
C SER A 288 -28.65 11.16 -39.72
N ALA A 289 -28.12 9.93 -39.61
CA ALA A 289 -27.86 9.05 -40.75
C ALA A 289 -29.14 8.26 -41.15
N PRO A 290 -29.60 8.29 -42.42
CA PRO A 290 -30.79 7.55 -42.82
C PRO A 290 -30.50 6.06 -42.89
N SER A 291 -31.32 5.26 -42.21
CA SER A 291 -31.43 3.81 -42.41
C SER A 291 -31.92 3.52 -43.83
N THR A 292 -31.06 2.94 -44.66
CA THR A 292 -31.40 2.42 -45.98
C THR A 292 -32.31 1.20 -45.80
N VAL A 293 -33.62 1.39 -45.98
CA VAL A 293 -34.56 0.28 -46.25
C VAL A 293 -34.61 0.09 -47.77
N GLN A 294 -34.34 -1.12 -48.22
CA GLN A 294 -34.46 -1.54 -49.62
C GLN A 294 -35.91 -1.36 -50.11
N ALA A 295 -36.08 -0.64 -51.22
CA ALA A 295 -37.24 -0.78 -52.11
C ALA A 295 -36.83 -0.42 -53.55
N ALA A 296 -37.27 -1.26 -54.48
CA ALA A 296 -36.83 -1.32 -55.86
C ALA A 296 -37.45 -0.26 -56.79
N ALA A 297 -36.70 0.05 -57.86
CA ALA A 297 -37.08 0.51 -59.20
C ALA A 297 -38.00 1.74 -59.38
N SER A 298 -37.48 2.80 -60.03
CA SER A 298 -37.80 3.19 -61.43
C SER A 298 -37.44 4.66 -61.76
N THR A 299 -36.77 4.84 -62.92
CA THR A 299 -36.75 5.97 -63.88
C THR A 299 -36.63 7.47 -63.47
N VAL A 300 -35.70 8.16 -64.16
CA VAL A 300 -35.31 9.60 -64.18
C VAL A 300 -36.31 10.38 -65.10
N PRO A 301 -36.45 11.74 -65.14
CA PRO A 301 -35.43 12.75 -64.82
C PRO A 301 -35.82 14.15 -64.26
N SER A 302 -34.74 14.88 -63.94
CA SER A 302 -34.51 16.33 -63.88
C SER A 302 -35.29 17.22 -62.88
N GLY A 303 -34.53 17.87 -61.99
CA GLY A 303 -35.02 18.93 -61.10
C GLY A 303 -33.97 19.33 -60.05
N THR A 304 -33.65 20.61 -60.00
CA THR A 304 -32.64 21.28 -59.16
C THR A 304 -32.64 20.84 -57.69
N ARG A 305 -31.69 19.98 -57.28
CA ARG A 305 -31.51 19.55 -55.88
C ARG A 305 -30.09 19.82 -55.36
N ARG A 306 -29.64 21.09 -55.42
CA ARG A 306 -28.32 21.55 -54.89
C ARG A 306 -28.40 22.37 -53.60
N ARG A 307 -29.54 22.40 -52.89
CA ARG A 307 -29.71 23.17 -51.64
C ARG A 307 -29.64 22.33 -50.35
N SER A 308 -29.97 21.04 -50.38
CA SER A 308 -30.08 20.21 -49.17
C SER A 308 -28.76 19.60 -48.67
N SER A 309 -27.78 19.38 -49.54
CA SER A 309 -26.43 18.92 -49.16
C SER A 309 -25.61 20.01 -48.46
N ARG A 310 -25.78 21.27 -48.87
CA ARG A 310 -25.10 22.43 -48.26
C ARG A 310 -25.57 22.71 -46.84
N ALA A 311 -26.87 22.49 -46.55
CA ALA A 311 -27.43 22.63 -45.21
C ALA A 311 -26.89 21.56 -44.24
N LYS A 312 -26.87 20.27 -44.64
CA LYS A 312 -26.31 19.19 -43.82
C LYS A 312 -24.79 19.35 -43.57
N ALA A 313 -24.03 19.77 -44.59
CA ALA A 313 -22.60 20.05 -44.44
C ALA A 313 -22.33 21.26 -43.52
N ALA A 314 -23.20 22.29 -43.55
CA ALA A 314 -23.11 23.43 -42.64
C ALA A 314 -23.40 23.04 -41.18
N THR A 315 -24.40 22.19 -40.93
CA THR A 315 -24.72 21.69 -39.58
C THR A 315 -23.62 20.80 -39.01
N ALA A 316 -23.05 19.88 -39.83
CA ALA A 316 -21.93 19.03 -39.41
C ALA A 316 -20.66 19.85 -39.11
N SER A 317 -20.39 20.89 -39.90
CA SER A 317 -19.28 21.82 -39.66
C SER A 317 -19.47 22.64 -38.37
N ALA A 318 -20.71 23.07 -38.08
CA ALA A 318 -21.05 23.79 -36.85
C ALA A 318 -20.90 22.91 -35.60
N VAL A 319 -21.35 21.66 -35.64
CA VAL A 319 -21.17 20.69 -34.54
C VAL A 319 -19.69 20.42 -34.29
N LYS A 320 -18.89 20.23 -35.34
CA LYS A 320 -17.43 20.01 -35.22
C LYS A 320 -16.71 21.22 -34.59
N SER A 321 -17.12 22.44 -34.96
CA SER A 321 -16.62 23.68 -34.37
C SER A 321 -16.99 23.79 -32.88
N GLN A 322 -18.22 23.44 -32.52
CA GLN A 322 -18.70 23.47 -31.14
C GLN A 322 -18.02 22.42 -30.26
N VAL A 323 -17.80 21.21 -30.77
CA VAL A 323 -17.03 20.16 -30.08
C VAL A 323 -15.58 20.60 -29.87
N ALA A 324 -14.94 21.23 -30.86
CA ALA A 324 -13.60 21.78 -30.72
C ALA A 324 -13.53 22.85 -29.60
N LYS A 325 -14.56 23.70 -29.49
CA LYS A 325 -14.68 24.69 -28.40
C LYS A 325 -14.81 24.03 -27.03
N CYS A 326 -15.61 22.97 -26.91
CA CYS A 326 -15.73 22.22 -25.66
C CYS A 326 -14.42 21.51 -25.28
N LYS A 327 -13.69 20.93 -26.25
CA LYS A 327 -12.36 20.34 -26.01
C LYS A 327 -11.32 21.38 -25.56
N ALA A 328 -11.36 22.58 -26.13
CA ALA A 328 -10.52 23.69 -25.66
C ALA A 328 -10.88 24.11 -24.22
N LYS A 329 -12.18 24.15 -23.88
CA LYS A 329 -12.68 24.40 -22.53
C LYS A 329 -12.22 23.32 -21.54
N LEU A 330 -12.29 22.04 -21.91
CA LEU A 330 -11.79 20.92 -21.09
C LEU A 330 -10.30 21.05 -20.81
N LYS A 331 -9.49 21.43 -21.81
CA LYS A 331 -8.05 21.64 -21.62
C LYS A 331 -7.78 22.76 -20.62
N ALA A 332 -8.52 23.86 -20.70
CA ALA A 332 -8.40 24.99 -19.76
C ALA A 332 -8.79 24.58 -18.33
N LEU A 333 -9.97 23.95 -18.16
CA LEU A 333 -10.45 23.48 -16.86
C LEU A 333 -9.53 22.43 -16.24
N THR A 334 -8.98 21.53 -17.06
CA THR A 334 -8.03 20.53 -16.58
C THR A 334 -6.72 21.18 -16.10
N SER A 335 -6.22 22.18 -16.84
CA SER A 335 -5.04 22.94 -16.43
C SER A 335 -5.28 23.69 -15.11
N GLU A 336 -6.47 24.26 -14.95
CA GLU A 336 -6.89 24.94 -13.73
C GLU A 336 -6.98 23.97 -12.54
N PHE A 337 -7.58 22.79 -12.75
CA PHE A 337 -7.67 21.73 -11.76
C PHE A 337 -6.29 21.31 -11.25
N TYR A 338 -5.35 21.03 -12.16
CA TYR A 338 -4.01 20.62 -11.78
C TYR A 338 -3.21 21.76 -11.13
N THR A 339 -3.44 23.01 -11.51
CA THR A 339 -2.80 24.14 -10.81
C THR A 339 -3.30 24.26 -9.37
N LEU A 340 -4.56 23.90 -9.12
CA LEU A 340 -5.20 24.01 -7.82
C LEU A 340 -4.93 22.79 -6.92
N ILE A 341 -4.95 21.58 -7.47
CA ILE A 341 -4.86 20.33 -6.72
C ILE A 341 -3.47 19.73 -6.90
N PRO A 342 -2.71 19.51 -5.79
CA PRO A 342 -1.41 18.86 -5.85
C PRO A 342 -1.48 17.53 -6.58
N HIS A 343 -0.57 17.36 -7.53
CA HIS A 343 -0.45 16.19 -8.38
C HIS A 343 1.03 15.97 -8.68
N ASN A 344 1.40 14.76 -9.12
CA ASN A 344 2.76 14.48 -9.56
C ASN A 344 2.71 13.82 -10.94
N PHE A 345 3.19 14.54 -11.96
CA PHE A 345 3.36 14.02 -13.32
C PHE A 345 4.84 13.79 -13.68
N GLY A 346 5.76 13.97 -12.72
CA GLY A 346 7.20 13.92 -12.98
C GLY A 346 7.62 14.92 -14.07
N MET A 347 8.34 14.45 -15.09
CA MET A 347 8.78 15.25 -16.24
C MET A 347 7.77 15.27 -17.40
N SER A 348 6.58 14.70 -17.20
CA SER A 348 5.54 14.63 -18.24
C SER A 348 4.55 15.79 -18.13
N LEU A 349 3.94 16.14 -19.28
CA LEU A 349 2.89 17.15 -19.33
C LEU A 349 1.60 16.61 -18.68
N PRO A 350 0.84 17.46 -17.94
CA PRO A 350 -0.44 17.06 -17.37
C PRO A 350 -1.43 16.54 -18.43
N PRO A 351 -2.02 15.34 -18.26
CA PRO A 351 -2.98 14.78 -19.21
C PRO A 351 -4.36 15.44 -19.08
N VAL A 352 -5.01 15.75 -20.21
CA VAL A 352 -6.36 16.35 -20.22
C VAL A 352 -7.37 15.34 -19.68
N ILE A 353 -8.27 15.76 -18.77
CA ILE A 353 -9.36 14.91 -18.27
C ILE A 353 -10.45 14.91 -19.33
N ASP A 354 -10.42 13.92 -20.21
CA ASP A 354 -11.32 13.83 -21.37
C ASP A 354 -12.26 12.62 -21.34
N SER A 355 -12.16 11.80 -20.30
CA SER A 355 -12.97 10.60 -20.11
C SER A 355 -13.69 10.59 -18.76
N VAL A 356 -14.84 9.94 -18.71
CA VAL A 356 -15.62 9.76 -17.46
C VAL A 356 -14.84 8.90 -16.44
N SER A 357 -14.02 7.95 -16.91
CA SER A 357 -13.15 7.14 -16.06
C SER A 357 -12.08 7.97 -15.36
N GLU A 358 -11.41 8.87 -16.08
CA GLU A 358 -10.41 9.75 -15.47
C GLU A 358 -11.05 10.75 -14.51
N LEU A 359 -12.23 11.28 -14.86
CA LEU A 359 -12.99 12.16 -13.98
C LEU A 359 -13.31 11.48 -12.64
N LYS A 360 -13.74 10.21 -12.66
CA LYS A 360 -13.98 9.40 -11.45
C LYS A 360 -12.72 9.27 -10.60
N LEU A 361 -11.59 8.90 -11.22
CA LEU A 361 -10.31 8.81 -10.51
C LEU A 361 -9.90 10.15 -9.85
N LYS A 362 -10.25 11.30 -10.46
CA LYS A 362 -9.98 12.61 -9.87
C LYS A 362 -10.95 12.97 -8.74
N LEU A 363 -12.19 12.50 -8.79
CA LEU A 363 -13.15 12.64 -7.68
C LEU A 363 -12.71 11.80 -6.48
N ASP A 364 -12.34 10.54 -6.71
CA ASP A 364 -11.83 9.64 -5.67
C ASP A 364 -10.57 10.24 -5.01
N LEU A 365 -9.68 10.84 -5.81
CA LEU A 365 -8.52 11.57 -5.30
C LEU A 365 -8.92 12.70 -4.34
N LEU A 366 -9.90 13.54 -4.71
CA LEU A 366 -10.34 14.65 -3.84
C LEU A 366 -10.98 14.14 -2.54
N GLU A 367 -11.71 13.03 -2.60
CA GLU A 367 -12.32 12.38 -1.43
C GLU A 367 -11.24 11.90 -0.45
N VAL A 368 -10.26 11.15 -0.95
CA VAL A 368 -9.10 10.71 -0.15
C VAL A 368 -8.36 11.91 0.46
N MET A 369 -8.19 12.99 -0.30
CA MET A 369 -7.52 14.20 0.19
C MET A 369 -8.33 14.92 1.30
N ALA A 370 -9.66 14.89 1.23
CA ALA A 370 -10.53 15.44 2.27
C ALA A 370 -10.47 14.60 3.56
N ASP A 371 -10.46 13.27 3.44
CA ASP A 371 -10.38 12.35 4.58
C ASP A 371 -9.03 12.48 5.31
N VAL A 372 -7.94 12.64 4.56
CA VAL A 372 -6.62 12.91 5.13
C VAL A 372 -6.60 14.23 5.90
N GLU A 373 -7.23 15.29 5.39
CA GLU A 373 -7.32 16.58 6.09
C GLU A 373 -8.11 16.47 7.39
N LEU A 374 -9.24 15.75 7.37
CA LEU A 374 -10.07 15.50 8.55
C LEU A 374 -9.28 14.73 9.61
N THR A 375 -8.61 13.65 9.20
CA THR A 375 -7.77 12.82 10.07
C THR A 375 -6.66 13.65 10.73
N HIS A 376 -6.00 14.51 9.96
CA HIS A 376 -4.91 15.35 10.48
C HIS A 376 -5.42 16.38 11.51
N LYS A 377 -6.64 16.91 11.34
CA LYS A 377 -7.29 17.79 12.31
C LYS A 377 -7.66 17.07 13.60
N MET A 378 -8.12 15.83 13.50
CA MET A 378 -8.41 14.98 14.66
C MET A 378 -7.13 14.72 15.47
N LEU A 379 -6.00 14.46 14.79
CA LEU A 379 -4.69 14.26 15.43
C LEU A 379 -4.08 15.53 16.03
N GLU A 380 -4.25 16.70 15.39
CA GLU A 380 -3.70 17.98 15.90
C GLU A 380 -4.42 18.47 17.18
N THR A 381 -5.67 18.06 17.42
CA THR A 381 -6.51 18.54 18.52
C THR A 381 -6.05 18.02 19.90
N GLN A 382 -5.17 17.02 19.99
CA GLN A 382 -4.82 16.40 21.27
C GLN A 382 -3.31 16.26 21.50
N ARG A 383 -2.76 17.20 22.28
CA ARG A 383 -1.43 17.09 22.91
C ARG A 383 -1.50 17.13 24.45
N THR A 384 -2.70 17.03 25.06
CA THR A 384 -2.90 17.45 26.46
C THR A 384 -3.83 16.54 27.27
N THR A 385 -3.55 15.24 27.36
CA THR A 385 -4.20 14.36 28.36
C THR A 385 -3.22 13.34 28.92
N ASP A 386 -3.25 13.14 30.25
CA ASP A 386 -2.47 12.13 31.00
C ASP A 386 -2.91 10.67 30.73
N ALA A 387 -3.74 10.42 29.72
CA ALA A 387 -4.23 9.10 29.34
C ALA A 387 -3.27 8.39 28.37
N ASN A 388 -3.37 7.05 28.28
CA ASN A 388 -2.64 6.29 27.26
C ASN A 388 -2.93 6.89 25.87
N PRO A 389 -1.90 7.24 25.08
CA PRO A 389 -2.07 7.90 23.78
C PRO A 389 -2.91 7.08 22.79
N VAL A 390 -2.88 5.75 22.89
CA VAL A 390 -3.72 4.87 22.06
C VAL A 390 -5.20 5.07 22.39
N ASP A 391 -5.56 5.09 23.68
CA ASP A 391 -6.94 5.31 24.11
C ASP A 391 -7.42 6.72 23.76
N ALA A 392 -6.53 7.71 23.82
CA ALA A 392 -6.84 9.08 23.38
C ALA A 392 -7.18 9.12 21.88
N HIS A 393 -6.38 8.45 21.04
CA HIS A 393 -6.63 8.35 19.60
C HIS A 393 -7.95 7.62 19.30
N TYR A 394 -8.22 6.50 19.97
CA TYR A 394 -9.49 5.78 19.77
C TYR A 394 -10.71 6.59 20.21
N ARG A 395 -10.63 7.31 21.34
CA ARG A 395 -11.71 8.23 21.75
C ARG A 395 -11.90 9.36 20.75
N ALA A 396 -10.83 9.83 20.11
CA ALA A 396 -10.92 10.89 19.10
C ALA A 396 -11.73 10.45 17.86
N LEU A 397 -11.82 9.14 17.58
CA LEU A 397 -12.68 8.60 16.53
C LEU A 397 -14.18 8.71 16.86
N GLY A 398 -14.55 9.07 18.09
CA GLY A 398 -15.94 9.12 18.52
C GLY A 398 -16.59 7.73 18.67
N VAL A 399 -15.78 6.67 18.62
CA VAL A 399 -16.23 5.29 18.70
C VAL A 399 -16.35 4.86 20.16
N THR A 400 -17.48 4.26 20.52
CA THR A 400 -17.69 3.67 21.85
C THR A 400 -17.19 2.23 21.84
N LEU A 401 -16.11 1.96 22.57
CA LEU A 401 -15.57 0.61 22.75
C LEU A 401 -16.36 -0.13 23.83
N VAL A 402 -16.96 -1.26 23.47
CA VAL A 402 -17.71 -2.11 24.41
C VAL A 402 -16.97 -3.44 24.60
N PRO A 403 -16.78 -3.92 25.85
CA PRO A 403 -16.19 -5.22 26.07
C PRO A 403 -17.13 -6.33 25.56
N ILE A 404 -16.59 -7.25 24.76
CA ILE A 404 -17.32 -8.45 24.32
C ILE A 404 -17.32 -9.51 25.42
N ASP A 405 -18.48 -10.13 25.66
CA ASP A 405 -18.61 -11.27 26.56
C ASP A 405 -17.84 -12.51 26.03
N ALA A 406 -17.06 -13.15 26.90
CA ALA A 406 -16.22 -14.28 26.57
C ALA A 406 -17.02 -15.53 26.14
N MET A 407 -18.29 -15.63 26.56
CA MET A 407 -19.17 -16.75 26.19
C MET A 407 -19.93 -16.52 24.89
N SER A 408 -19.77 -15.34 24.26
CA SER A 408 -20.45 -15.01 23.01
C SER A 408 -19.86 -15.80 21.82
N PRO A 409 -20.69 -16.18 20.83
CA PRO A 409 -20.18 -16.79 19.60
C PRO A 409 -19.25 -15.84 18.82
N GLU A 410 -19.41 -14.52 18.98
CA GLU A 410 -18.51 -13.49 18.44
C GLU A 410 -17.10 -13.62 19.05
N PHE A 411 -17.00 -13.77 20.36
CA PHE A 411 -15.71 -13.96 21.03
C PHE A 411 -15.02 -15.24 20.57
N ALA A 412 -15.75 -16.36 20.48
CA ALA A 412 -15.21 -17.63 20.01
C ALA A 412 -14.64 -17.51 18.58
N ARG A 413 -15.34 -16.79 17.70
CA ARG A 413 -14.89 -16.53 16.32
C ARG A 413 -13.64 -15.65 16.27
N ILE A 414 -13.58 -14.59 17.08
CA ILE A 414 -12.38 -13.75 17.12
C ILE A 414 -11.19 -14.54 17.68
N GLN A 415 -11.42 -15.40 18.67
CA GLN A 415 -10.40 -16.30 19.19
C GLN A 415 -9.89 -17.27 18.11
N GLU A 416 -10.78 -17.87 17.31
CA GLU A 416 -10.41 -18.70 16.16
C GLU A 416 -9.57 -17.91 15.14
N TYR A 417 -10.03 -16.70 14.78
CA TYR A 417 -9.28 -15.81 13.88
C TYR A 417 -7.89 -15.47 14.44
N MET A 418 -7.77 -15.16 15.73
CA MET A 418 -6.48 -14.88 16.38
C MET A 418 -5.55 -16.09 16.37
N VAL A 419 -6.06 -17.30 16.58
CA VAL A 419 -5.25 -18.53 16.53
C VAL A 419 -4.72 -18.77 15.12
N ILE A 420 -5.52 -18.49 14.10
CA ILE A 420 -5.12 -18.65 12.69
C ILE A 420 -4.15 -17.54 12.27
N THR A 421 -4.39 -16.30 12.70
CA THR A 421 -3.66 -15.12 12.21
C THR A 421 -2.44 -14.74 13.03
N ALA A 422 -2.43 -15.06 14.32
CA ALA A 422 -1.45 -14.54 15.28
C ALA A 422 -1.13 -15.49 16.45
N PRO A 423 -0.93 -16.80 16.23
CA PRO A 423 -0.84 -17.79 17.31
C PRO A 423 0.29 -17.50 18.31
N VAL A 424 1.41 -16.94 17.82
CA VAL A 424 2.59 -16.66 18.65
C VAL A 424 2.54 -15.30 19.35
N LEU A 425 1.87 -14.28 18.79
CA LEU A 425 1.67 -13.01 19.50
C LEU A 425 0.85 -13.19 20.78
N VAL A 426 -0.18 -14.03 20.75
CA VAL A 426 -0.98 -14.37 21.93
C VAL A 426 -0.11 -15.02 23.02
N SER A 427 0.86 -15.84 22.62
CA SER A 427 1.77 -16.55 23.54
C SER A 427 2.86 -15.63 24.08
N ILE A 428 3.43 -14.76 23.25
CA ILE A 428 4.46 -13.79 23.64
C ILE A 428 3.88 -12.81 24.66
N VAL A 429 2.73 -12.20 24.39
CA VAL A 429 2.08 -11.25 25.30
C VAL A 429 1.79 -11.91 26.66
N ARG A 430 1.25 -13.13 26.66
CA ARG A 430 0.98 -13.88 27.89
C ARG A 430 2.24 -14.24 28.71
N SER A 431 3.38 -14.45 28.04
CA SER A 431 4.65 -14.75 28.70
C SER A 431 5.34 -13.53 29.30
N VAL A 432 4.98 -12.31 28.86
CA VAL A 432 5.61 -11.07 29.34
C VAL A 432 5.02 -10.63 30.69
N ASP A 433 3.75 -11.00 30.96
CA ASP A 433 3.03 -10.72 32.22
C ASP A 433 3.33 -11.69 33.37
N THR A 434 4.15 -12.72 33.12
CA THR A 434 4.74 -13.62 34.13
C THR A 434 6.22 -13.35 34.28
#